data_AF-A0A1G9T281-F1
#
_entry.id   AF-A0A1G9T281-F1
#
_cell.length_a   1.000
_cell.length_b   1.000
_cell.length_c   1.000
_cell.angle_alpha   90.00
_cell.angle_beta   90.00
_cell.angle_gamma   90.00
#
_symmetry.space_group_name_H-M   'P 1'
#
loop_
_entity.id
_entity.type
_entity.pdbx_description
1 polymer ?
#
loop_
_entity_poly.entity_id
_entity_poly.type
_entity_poly.pdbx_seq_one_letter_code
_entity_poly.pdbx_strand_id
1 'polypeptide(L)'
;MSVVEKTSRVLRRAANVSINEQLLAEARDLKVNISRAAEDGLARAVAARRGELWLEQNRAALESSNDYVERHGLPLARYRGF
;
A
#
# COMPACT_ATOMS: atom_id res chain seq x y z
N MET A 1 -29.08 -15.89 19.60
CA MET A 1 -28.48 -15.81 18.25
C MET A 1 -27.05 -15.33 18.40
N SER A 2 -26.07 -16.24 18.52
CA SER A 2 -24.66 -15.87 18.59
C SER A 2 -24.09 -15.83 17.18
N VAL A 3 -23.72 -14.64 16.72
CA VAL A 3 -22.90 -14.45 15.52
C VAL A 3 -21.48 -14.84 15.90
N VAL A 4 -21.03 -15.98 15.41
CA VAL A 4 -19.61 -16.38 15.49
C VAL A 4 -18.86 -15.54 14.47
N GLU A 5 -18.02 -14.63 14.97
CA GLU A 5 -17.08 -13.86 14.17
C GLU A 5 -16.13 -14.81 13.43
N LYS A 6 -16.27 -14.86 12.11
CA LYS A 6 -15.49 -15.74 11.25
C LYS A 6 -14.14 -15.07 11.01
N THR A 7 -13.18 -15.27 11.91
CA THR A 7 -11.79 -14.90 11.66
C THR A 7 -11.30 -15.70 10.44
N SER A 8 -11.33 -15.11 9.25
CA SER A 8 -10.80 -15.75 8.05
C SER A 8 -9.30 -15.89 8.24
N ARG A 9 -8.85 -17.11 8.53
CA ARG A 9 -7.43 -17.43 8.59
C ARG A 9 -6.87 -17.20 7.19
N VAL A 10 -6.12 -16.11 7.01
CA VAL A 10 -5.44 -15.81 5.75
C VAL A 10 -4.59 -17.03 5.40
N LEU A 11 -4.91 -17.67 4.27
CA LEU A 11 -4.19 -18.83 3.78
C LEU A 11 -2.82 -18.36 3.29
N ARG A 12 -1.79 -18.57 4.11
CA ARG A 12 -0.40 -18.29 3.72
C ARG A 12 0.12 -19.44 2.89
N ARG A 13 0.64 -19.13 1.70
CA ARG A 13 1.35 -20.09 0.85
C ARG A 13 2.85 -19.89 1.01
N ALA A 14 3.59 -20.98 1.24
CA ALA A 14 5.04 -20.92 1.22
C ALA A 14 5.54 -20.57 -0.19
N ALA A 15 6.46 -19.62 -0.27
CA ALA A 15 7.13 -19.23 -1.50
C ALA A 15 8.64 -19.37 -1.29
N ASN A 16 9.32 -19.99 -2.25
CA ASN A 16 10.78 -20.06 -2.27
C ASN A 16 11.30 -18.78 -2.95
N VAL A 17 12.16 -18.04 -2.24
CA VAL A 17 12.75 -16.80 -2.73
C VAL A 17 14.26 -16.82 -2.50
N SER A 18 15.02 -16.28 -3.43
CA SER A 18 16.47 -16.12 -3.31
C SER A 18 16.77 -14.77 -2.66
N ILE A 19 17.47 -14.80 -1.53
CA ILE A 19 17.90 -13.61 -0.77
C ILE A 19 19.41 -13.68 -0.59
N ASN A 20 20.07 -12.52 -0.55
CA ASN A 20 21.50 -12.41 -0.27
C ASN A 20 21.85 -13.14 1.04
N GLU A 21 22.91 -13.96 1.01
CA GLU A 21 23.34 -14.79 2.13
C GLU A 21 23.81 -13.98 3.34
N GLN A 22 24.56 -12.90 3.12
CA GLN A 22 25.06 -12.02 4.19
C GLN A 22 23.89 -11.35 4.92
N LEU A 23 22.89 -10.88 4.17
CA LEU A 23 21.69 -10.29 4.73
C LEU A 23 20.87 -11.32 5.54
N LEU A 24 20.80 -12.56 5.07
CA LEU A 24 20.15 -13.64 5.81
C LEU A 24 20.89 -13.98 7.11
N ALA A 25 22.22 -14.01 7.09
CA ALA A 25 23.03 -14.23 8.28
C ALA A 25 22.82 -13.11 9.31
N GLU A 26 22.93 -11.86 8.87
CA GLU A 26 22.69 -10.69 9.71
C GLU A 26 21.28 -10.69 10.32
N ALA A 27 20.25 -10.97 9.51
CA ALA A 27 18.87 -11.06 10.00
C ALA A 27 18.71 -12.16 11.07
N ARG A 28 19.41 -13.29 10.95
CA ARG A 28 19.39 -14.36 11.96
C ARG A 28 20.09 -13.94 13.24
N ASP A 29 21.25 -13.31 13.15
CA ASP A 29 22.02 -12.83 14.30
C ASP A 29 21.23 -11.77 15.09
N LEU A 30 20.52 -10.90 14.36
CA LEU A 30 19.64 -9.88 14.93
C LEU A 30 18.26 -10.42 15.36
N LYS A 31 18.01 -11.73 15.21
CA LYS A 31 16.73 -12.39 15.53
C LYS A 31 15.52 -11.76 14.83
N VAL A 32 15.71 -11.26 13.62
CA VAL A 32 14.65 -10.70 12.78
C VAL A 32 13.73 -11.83 12.29
N ASN A 33 12.43 -11.61 12.38
CA ASN A 33 11.45 -12.53 11.80
C ASN A 33 11.40 -12.34 10.27
N ILE A 34 12.20 -13.15 9.56
CA ILE A 34 12.37 -13.08 8.11
C ILE A 34 11.03 -13.18 7.36
N SER A 35 10.15 -14.10 7.78
CA SER A 35 8.85 -14.29 7.13
C SER A 35 7.97 -13.04 7.24
N ARG A 36 7.92 -12.42 8.43
CA ARG A 36 7.17 -11.18 8.64
C ARG A 36 7.78 -10.02 7.87
N ALA A 37 9.10 -9.88 7.88
CA ALA A 37 9.80 -8.82 7.14
C ALA A 37 9.57 -8.95 5.62
N ALA A 38 9.55 -10.18 5.10
CA ALA A 38 9.25 -10.45 3.70
C ALA A 38 7.79 -10.11 3.34
N GLU A 39 6.83 -10.47 4.20
CA GLU A 39 5.42 -10.13 4.03
C GLU A 39 5.20 -8.60 4.02
N ASP A 40 5.77 -7.90 5.00
CA ASP A 40 5.69 -6.44 5.08
C ASP A 40 6.36 -5.74 3.89
N GLY A 41 7.51 -6.24 3.45
CA GLY A 41 8.22 -5.76 2.26
C GLY A 41 7.40 -5.93 0.99
N LEU A 42 6.80 -7.10 0.81
CA LEU A 42 5.95 -7.41 -0.34
C LEU A 42 4.67 -6.55 -0.33
N ALA A 43 4.04 -6.38 0.83
CA ALA A 43 2.85 -5.54 0.98
C ALA A 43 3.14 -4.08 0.58
N ARG A 44 4.28 -3.53 1.03
CA ARG A 44 4.71 -2.17 0.63
C ARG A 44 4.95 -2.07 -0.88
N ALA A 45 5.67 -3.01 -1.46
CA ALA A 45 5.96 -3.01 -2.90
C ALA A 45 4.69 -3.09 -3.75
N VAL A 46 3.74 -3.96 -3.36
CA VAL A 46 2.44 -4.09 -4.03
C VAL A 46 1.61 -2.82 -3.90
N ALA A 47 1.57 -2.21 -2.70
CA ALA A 47 0.84 -0.97 -2.48
C ALA A 47 1.42 0.19 -3.32
N ALA A 48 2.74 0.32 -3.38
CA ALA A 48 3.41 1.32 -4.20
C ALA A 48 3.06 1.14 -5.68
N ARG A 49 3.19 -0.08 -6.22
CA ARG A 49 2.88 -0.36 -7.62
C ARG A 49 1.42 -0.13 -7.96
N ARG A 50 0.50 -0.47 -7.05
CA ARG A 50 -0.92 -0.17 -7.22
C ARG A 50 -1.19 1.34 -7.25
N GLY A 51 -0.51 2.11 -6.40
CA GLY A 51 -0.60 3.58 -6.40
C GLY A 51 -0.16 4.17 -7.73
N GLU A 52 0.97 3.72 -8.27
CA GLU A 52 1.46 4.15 -9.60
C GLU A 52 0.44 3.85 -10.72
N LEU A 53 -0.08 2.62 -10.75
CA LEU A 53 -1.07 2.22 -11.74
C LEU A 53 -2.36 3.04 -11.62
N TRP A 54 -2.79 3.32 -10.38
CA TRP A 54 -3.95 4.16 -10.15
C TRP A 54 -3.73 5.58 -10.66
N LEU A 55 -2.57 6.19 -10.39
CA LEU A 55 -2.23 7.52 -10.89
C LEU A 55 -2.20 7.56 -12.41
N GLU A 56 -1.65 6.53 -13.06
CA GLU A 56 -1.64 6.42 -14.51
C GLU A 56 -3.07 6.33 -15.07
N GLN A 57 -3.91 5.48 -14.50
CA GLN A 57 -5.30 5.28 -14.93
C GLN A 57 -6.17 6.52 -14.71
N ASN A 58 -5.90 7.29 -13.65
CA ASN A 58 -6.71 8.44 -13.26
C ASN A 58 -6.11 9.78 -13.72
N ARG A 59 -5.01 9.76 -14.49
CA ARG A 59 -4.31 10.98 -14.91
C ARG A 59 -5.24 12.00 -15.57
N ALA A 60 -6.04 11.57 -16.55
CA ALA A 60 -6.96 12.46 -17.25
C ALA A 60 -8.04 13.06 -16.32
N ALA A 61 -8.52 12.29 -15.34
CA ALA A 61 -9.50 12.77 -14.36
C ALA A 61 -8.87 13.80 -13.41
N LEU A 62 -7.63 13.56 -12.98
CA LEU A 62 -6.86 14.50 -12.15
C LEU A 62 -6.56 15.79 -12.90
N GLU A 63 -6.11 15.71 -14.16
CA GLU A 63 -5.87 16.86 -15.03
C GLU A 63 -7.15 17.68 -15.23
N SER A 64 -8.27 17.04 -15.58
CA SER A 64 -9.57 17.70 -15.71
C SER A 64 -10.01 18.41 -14.41
N SER A 65 -9.79 17.77 -13.26
CA SER A 65 -10.10 18.37 -11.97
C SER A 65 -9.19 19.56 -11.65
N ASN A 66 -7.90 19.48 -11.99
CA ASN A 66 -6.95 20.57 -11.78
C ASN A 66 -7.30 21.78 -12.65
N ASP A 67 -7.57 21.55 -13.95
CA ASP A 67 -8.01 22.57 -14.90
C ASP A 67 -9.28 23.30 -14.40
N TYR A 68 -10.24 22.57 -13.84
CA TYR A 68 -11.45 23.15 -13.27
C TYR A 68 -11.11 24.09 -12.09
N VAL A 69 -10.25 23.65 -11.17
CA VAL A 69 -9.84 24.44 -10.00
C VAL A 69 -9.05 25.68 -10.42
N GLU A 70 -8.19 25.59 -11.43
CA GLU A 70 -7.46 26.74 -11.96
C GLU A 70 -8.39 27.80 -12.56
N ARG A 71 -9.44 27.36 -13.27
CA ARG A 71 -10.40 28.26 -13.92
C ARG A 71 -11.43 28.85 -12.98
N HIS A 72 -11.84 28.09 -11.95
CA HIS A 72 -13.00 28.45 -11.12
C HIS A 72 -12.65 28.68 -9.65
N GLY A 73 -11.39 28.48 -9.28
CA GLY A 73 -10.94 28.47 -7.89
C GLY A 73 -11.33 27.18 -7.16
N LEU A 74 -10.92 27.08 -5.89
CA LEU A 74 -11.22 25.92 -5.07
C LEU A 74 -12.74 25.84 -4.78
N PRO A 75 -13.39 24.72 -5.13
CA PRO A 75 -14.78 24.49 -4.77
C PRO A 75 -14.97 24.64 -3.26
N LEU A 76 -16.04 25.32 -2.87
CA LEU A 76 -16.43 25.49 -1.46
C LEU A 76 -15.43 26.26 -0.58
N ALA A 77 -14.39 26.89 -1.15
CA ALA A 77 -13.43 27.71 -0.38
C ALA A 77 -14.11 28.78 0.47
N ARG A 78 -15.25 29.31 0.00
CA ARG A 78 -16.09 30.29 0.70
C ARG A 78 -16.70 29.81 2.03
N TYR A 79 -16.67 28.51 2.32
CA TYR A 79 -17.18 27.92 3.56
C TYR A 79 -16.06 27.41 4.49
N ARG A 80 -14.78 27.66 4.15
CA ARG A 80 -13.65 27.23 4.97
C ARG A 80 -13.55 28.13 6.21
N GLY A 81 -14.03 27.64 7.35
CA GLY A 81 -13.78 28.24 8.67
C GLY A 81 -12.33 27.99 9.12
N PHE A 82 -11.72 29.00 9.74
CA PHE A 82 -10.39 28.97 10.34
C PHE A 82 -10.50 28.95 11.87
#